data_AF-A0A0F9E2Y0-F1
#
_entry.id   AF-A0A0F9E2Y0-F1
#
_cell.length_a   1.000
_cell.length_b   1.000
_cell.length_c   1.000
_cell.angle_alpha   90.00
_cell.angle_beta   90.00
_cell.angle_gamma   90.00
#
_symmetry.space_group_name_H-M   'P 1'
#
loop_
_entity.id
_entity.type
_entity.pdbx_description
1 polymer ?
#
loop_
_entity_poly.entity_id
_entity_poly.type
_entity_poly.pdbx_seq_one_letter_code
_entity_poly.pdbx_strand_id
1 'polypeptide(L)'
;WMNVWNKKRWYPIQCDFSAMFSPKWFKRFALPDIVAQAAHMDYAIYHLDGPNALNHIDELLAVPEITGIQWVPGDGREPMGHEKWHPVYKKIQAAGKNIVTTVSQSRLSTMYRNFDAKGLYIRTMFRDKHLADYYLPEFMGGDAGETINLCVEWAENKSLNRINKSNFDVFIGDNEIQLGSMNPKKLRQEINRNIERK
;
A
#
# COMPACT_ATOMS: atom_id res chain seq x y z
N TRP A 1 -12.18 -6.97 10.49
CA TRP A 1 -11.94 -7.35 9.08
C TRP A 1 -10.65 -6.79 8.47
N MET A 2 -10.03 -5.76 9.07
CA MET A 2 -8.83 -5.10 8.55
C MET A 2 -7.51 -5.93 8.65
N ASN A 3 -7.52 -7.09 9.32
CA ASN A 3 -6.37 -7.99 9.52
C ASN A 3 -5.12 -7.33 10.13
N VAL A 4 -5.31 -6.34 11.00
CA VAL A 4 -4.22 -5.74 11.80
C VAL A 4 -4.19 -6.43 13.16
N TRP A 5 -3.02 -6.86 13.61
CA TRP A 5 -2.86 -7.42 14.95
C TRP A 5 -2.48 -6.33 15.94
N ASN A 6 -3.04 -6.39 17.13
CA ASN A 6 -2.64 -5.55 18.26
C ASN A 6 -2.84 -6.33 19.56
N LYS A 7 -1.94 -6.15 20.52
CA LYS A 7 -2.02 -6.77 21.84
C LYS A 7 -3.04 -6.10 22.77
N LYS A 8 -3.40 -4.85 22.50
CA LYS A 8 -4.38 -4.08 23.30
C LYS A 8 -5.76 -4.05 22.62
N ARG A 9 -6.74 -3.44 23.29
CA ARG A 9 -8.12 -3.34 22.78
C ARG A 9 -8.16 -2.37 21.61
N TRP A 10 -8.63 -2.86 20.47
CA TRP A 10 -8.79 -2.06 19.27
C TRP A 10 -9.84 -2.70 18.36
N TYR A 11 -10.50 -1.87 17.54
CA TYR A 11 -11.39 -2.30 16.46
C TYR A 11 -11.43 -1.18 15.39
N PRO A 12 -11.62 -1.51 14.10
CA PRO A 12 -11.82 -0.49 13.10
C PRO A 12 -13.19 0.19 13.26
N ILE A 13 -13.21 1.53 13.25
CA ILE A 13 -14.44 2.34 13.25
C ILE A 13 -14.80 2.66 11.81
N GLN A 14 -16.10 2.68 11.49
CA GLN A 14 -16.59 2.89 10.13
C GLN A 14 -17.91 3.65 10.14
N CYS A 15 -18.08 4.54 9.17
CA CYS A 15 -19.35 5.21 8.89
C CYS A 15 -19.42 5.53 7.38
N ASP A 16 -19.84 4.58 6.55
CA ASP A 16 -19.89 4.77 5.09
C ASP A 16 -20.90 5.84 4.69
N PHE A 17 -21.95 5.99 5.50
CA PHE A 17 -22.95 7.04 5.32
C PHE A 17 -22.37 8.46 5.45
N SER A 18 -21.18 8.62 6.05
CA SER A 18 -20.46 9.89 6.08
C SER A 18 -20.17 10.47 4.68
N ALA A 19 -20.05 9.62 3.65
CA ALA A 19 -19.91 10.06 2.26
C ALA A 19 -21.11 10.88 1.75
N MET A 20 -22.27 10.75 2.40
CA MET A 20 -23.49 11.51 2.09
C MET A 20 -23.62 12.79 2.91
N PHE A 21 -22.76 12.99 3.92
CA PHE A 21 -22.81 14.16 4.78
C PHE A 21 -21.94 15.30 4.25
N SER A 22 -22.45 16.53 4.40
CA SER A 22 -21.57 17.69 4.38
C SER A 22 -20.77 17.75 5.69
N PRO A 23 -19.64 18.48 5.74
CA PRO A 23 -18.83 18.58 6.96
C PRO A 23 -19.63 19.03 8.20
N LYS A 24 -20.64 19.89 8.00
CA LYS A 24 -21.55 20.32 9.08
C LYS A 24 -22.39 19.15 9.63
N TRP A 25 -22.95 18.32 8.75
CA TRP A 25 -23.76 17.17 9.17
C TRP A 25 -22.89 16.07 9.76
N PHE A 26 -21.71 15.83 9.20
CA PHE A 26 -20.75 14.88 9.77
C PHE A 26 -20.37 15.22 11.21
N LYS A 27 -19.99 16.49 11.48
CA LYS A 27 -19.69 16.98 12.83
C LYS A 27 -20.85 16.82 13.81
N ARG A 28 -22.09 16.96 13.32
CA ARG A 28 -23.28 16.89 14.17
C ARG A 28 -23.75 15.47 14.44
N PHE A 29 -23.69 14.58 13.44
CA PHE A 29 -24.41 13.31 13.47
C PHE A 29 -23.51 12.06 13.45
N ALA A 30 -22.26 12.15 12.97
CA ALA A 30 -21.37 10.99 12.89
C ALA A 30 -20.17 11.13 13.83
N LEU A 31 -19.52 12.30 13.85
CA LEU A 31 -18.30 12.52 14.61
C LEU A 31 -18.44 12.23 16.11
N PRO A 32 -19.52 12.62 16.81
CA PRO A 32 -19.65 12.35 18.25
C PRO A 32 -19.63 10.84 18.56
N ASP A 33 -20.33 10.04 17.77
CA ASP A 33 -20.38 8.58 17.95
C ASP A 33 -19.04 7.92 17.60
N ILE A 34 -18.34 8.44 16.59
CA ILE A 34 -16.98 8.00 16.22
C ILE A 34 -16.00 8.27 17.38
N VAL A 35 -16.06 9.46 17.97
CA VAL A 35 -15.20 9.85 19.12
C VAL A 35 -15.52 8.97 20.33
N ALA A 36 -16.80 8.78 20.65
CA ALA A 36 -17.22 7.93 21.77
C ALA A 36 -16.71 6.50 21.60
N GLN A 37 -16.84 5.91 20.41
CA GLN A 37 -16.30 4.58 20.11
C GLN A 37 -14.78 4.55 20.28
N ALA A 38 -14.06 5.53 19.72
CA ALA A 38 -12.60 5.60 19.79
C ALA A 38 -12.10 5.69 21.24
N ALA A 39 -12.79 6.44 22.10
CA ALA A 39 -12.43 6.62 23.51
C ALA A 39 -12.53 5.34 24.36
N HIS A 40 -13.27 4.33 23.90
CA HIS A 40 -13.36 3.03 24.59
C HIS A 40 -12.23 2.06 24.23
N MET A 41 -11.33 2.44 23.31
CA MET A 41 -10.26 1.59 22.79
C MET A 41 -8.88 2.15 23.13
N ASP A 42 -7.89 1.27 23.24
CA ASP A 42 -6.49 1.69 23.39
C ASP A 42 -5.92 2.22 22.06
N TYR A 43 -6.47 1.74 20.94
CA TYR A 43 -6.16 2.18 19.59
C TYR A 43 -7.45 2.13 18.76
N ALA A 44 -7.68 3.16 17.94
CA ALA A 44 -8.74 3.16 16.95
C ALA A 44 -8.17 3.43 15.56
N ILE A 45 -8.69 2.73 14.55
CA ILE A 45 -8.38 2.97 13.14
C ILE A 45 -9.69 3.28 12.43
N TYR A 46 -9.80 4.44 11.79
CA TYR A 46 -11.00 4.78 11.03
C TYR A 46 -10.90 4.28 9.59
N HIS A 47 -11.93 3.57 9.12
CA HIS A 47 -12.10 3.20 7.72
C HIS A 47 -12.66 4.38 6.93
N LEU A 48 -11.79 4.99 6.11
CA LEU A 48 -12.15 6.12 5.26
C LEU A 48 -12.37 5.61 3.83
N ASP A 49 -13.65 5.46 3.48
CA ASP A 49 -14.08 4.88 2.20
C ASP A 49 -14.56 5.94 1.22
N GLY A 50 -13.83 6.02 0.11
CA GLY A 50 -14.20 6.79 -1.06
C GLY A 50 -13.88 8.29 -0.98
N PRO A 51 -13.78 8.97 -2.13
CA PRO A 51 -13.36 10.37 -2.19
C PRO A 51 -14.37 11.33 -1.58
N ASN A 52 -15.65 10.96 -1.54
CA ASN A 52 -16.69 11.79 -0.96
C ASN A 52 -16.54 11.95 0.55
N ALA A 53 -15.97 10.95 1.25
CA ALA A 53 -15.69 11.03 2.68
C ALA A 53 -14.40 11.79 3.02
N LEU A 54 -13.53 12.07 2.03
CA LEU A 54 -12.26 12.79 2.26
C LEU A 54 -12.46 14.21 2.78
N ASN A 55 -13.62 14.82 2.55
CA ASN A 55 -13.96 16.15 3.08
C ASN A 55 -14.05 16.18 4.62
N HIS A 56 -14.08 15.02 5.28
CA HIS A 56 -14.12 14.87 6.74
C HIS A 56 -12.78 14.43 7.34
N ILE A 57 -11.73 14.30 6.52
CA ILE A 57 -10.43 13.77 6.98
C ILE A 57 -9.80 14.66 8.06
N ASP A 58 -9.97 15.98 7.98
CA ASP A 58 -9.41 16.92 8.96
C ASP A 58 -10.04 16.72 10.35
N GLU A 59 -11.35 16.55 10.38
CA GLU A 59 -12.10 16.24 11.61
C GLU A 59 -11.64 14.92 12.23
N LEU A 60 -11.44 13.89 11.41
CA LEU A 60 -10.97 12.58 11.86
C LEU A 60 -9.53 12.63 12.39
N LEU A 61 -8.63 13.33 11.69
CA LEU A 61 -7.23 13.47 12.11
C LEU A 61 -7.08 14.29 13.39
N ALA A 62 -8.01 15.21 13.66
CA ALA A 62 -8.04 16.00 14.89
C ALA A 62 -8.47 15.21 16.12
N VAL A 63 -9.11 14.03 15.98
CA VAL A 63 -9.49 13.17 17.12
C VAL A 63 -8.24 12.49 17.69
N PRO A 64 -7.84 12.75 18.95
CA PRO A 64 -6.64 12.15 19.54
C PRO A 64 -6.70 10.62 19.61
N GLU A 65 -7.88 10.07 19.90
CA GLU A 65 -8.13 8.64 20.10
C GLU A 65 -8.09 7.84 18.78
N ILE A 66 -8.31 8.49 17.62
CA ILE A 66 -8.08 7.88 16.32
C ILE A 66 -6.58 7.83 16.10
N THR A 67 -6.01 6.63 16.18
CA THR A 67 -4.56 6.40 16.06
C THR A 67 -4.12 6.07 14.63
N GLY A 68 -5.06 5.79 13.73
CA GLY A 68 -4.77 5.51 12.33
C GLY A 68 -5.97 5.67 11.41
N ILE A 69 -5.68 5.73 10.12
CA ILE A 69 -6.67 5.78 9.04
C ILE A 69 -6.37 4.64 8.07
N GLN A 70 -7.40 3.86 7.75
CA GLN A 70 -7.37 3.03 6.55
C GLN A 70 -7.97 3.83 5.40
N TRP A 71 -7.19 4.06 4.34
CA TRP A 71 -7.69 4.71 3.13
C TRP A 71 -8.09 3.68 2.09
N VAL A 72 -9.34 3.78 1.61
CA VAL A 72 -9.89 2.99 0.51
C VAL A 72 -10.49 3.95 -0.53
N PRO A 73 -10.00 3.96 -1.79
CA PRO A 73 -10.46 4.88 -2.83
C PRO A 73 -11.90 4.67 -3.31
N GLY A 74 -12.55 3.56 -2.96
CA GLY A 74 -13.82 3.14 -3.53
C GLY A 74 -13.70 2.60 -4.97
N ASP A 75 -14.81 2.09 -5.49
CA ASP A 75 -14.86 1.46 -6.81
C ASP A 75 -14.70 2.47 -7.97
N GLY A 76 -14.16 2.01 -9.10
CA GLY A 76 -13.92 2.83 -10.29
C GLY A 76 -12.88 3.94 -10.14
N ARG A 77 -12.08 3.91 -9.06
CA ARG A 77 -11.00 4.87 -8.80
C ARG A 77 -9.63 4.21 -8.95
N GLU A 78 -8.60 5.05 -9.01
CA GLU A 78 -7.21 4.59 -8.96
C GLU A 78 -6.98 3.72 -7.71
N PRO A 79 -6.20 2.63 -7.82
CA PRO A 79 -6.02 1.69 -6.73
C PRO A 79 -5.34 2.33 -5.51
N MET A 80 -5.50 1.70 -4.35
CA MET A 80 -4.70 2.01 -3.15
C MET A 80 -3.20 1.98 -3.47
N GLY A 81 -2.45 2.94 -2.91
CA GLY A 81 -1.02 3.14 -3.20
C GLY A 81 -0.73 3.79 -4.56
N HIS A 82 -1.75 4.21 -5.32
CA HIS A 82 -1.54 5.06 -6.48
C HIS A 82 -1.05 6.45 -6.06
N GLU A 83 -0.17 7.07 -6.86
CA GLU A 83 0.46 8.37 -6.57
C GLU A 83 -0.55 9.50 -6.35
N LYS A 84 -1.68 9.42 -7.07
CA LYS A 84 -2.86 10.28 -6.89
C LYS A 84 -3.33 10.37 -5.43
N TRP A 85 -3.13 9.31 -4.64
CA TRP A 85 -3.51 9.25 -3.22
C TRP A 85 -2.36 9.60 -2.26
N HIS A 86 -1.15 9.85 -2.76
CA HIS A 86 -0.03 10.29 -1.94
C HIS A 86 -0.34 11.52 -1.07
N PRO A 87 -1.08 12.55 -1.55
CA PRO A 87 -1.48 13.66 -0.69
C PRO A 87 -2.31 13.23 0.53
N VAL A 88 -3.17 12.21 0.39
CA VAL A 88 -3.98 11.66 1.51
C VAL A 88 -3.05 11.00 2.53
N TYR A 89 -2.16 10.13 2.08
CA TYR A 89 -1.19 9.45 2.94
C TYR A 89 -0.26 10.44 3.67
N LYS A 90 0.28 11.44 2.96
CA LYS A 90 1.10 12.50 3.56
C LYS A 90 0.34 13.27 4.64
N LYS A 91 -0.94 13.58 4.40
CA LYS A 91 -1.79 14.27 5.37
C LYS A 91 -2.01 13.44 6.64
N ILE A 92 -2.23 12.13 6.50
CA ILE A 92 -2.37 11.20 7.63
C ILE A 92 -1.09 11.17 8.47
N GLN A 93 0.09 11.03 7.84
CA GLN A 93 1.37 11.03 8.56
C GLN A 93 1.73 12.37 9.19
N ALA A 94 1.43 13.48 8.51
CA ALA A 94 1.65 14.82 9.06
C ALA A 94 0.85 15.06 10.36
N ALA A 95 -0.31 14.42 10.51
CA ALA A 95 -1.11 14.43 11.73
C ALA A 95 -0.63 13.40 12.79
N GLY A 96 0.48 12.70 12.55
CA GLY A 96 1.02 11.68 13.44
C GLY A 96 0.19 10.40 13.52
N LYS A 97 -0.68 10.15 12.53
CA LYS A 97 -1.56 8.98 12.50
C LYS A 97 -0.97 7.86 11.65
N ASN A 98 -1.30 6.62 12.00
CA ASN A 98 -0.88 5.45 11.23
C ASN A 98 -1.68 5.34 9.92
N ILE A 99 -1.02 4.88 8.85
CA ILE A 99 -1.67 4.51 7.58
C ILE A 99 -1.89 3.01 7.57
N VAL A 100 -3.10 2.59 7.22
CA VAL A 100 -3.40 1.21 6.82
C VAL A 100 -3.84 1.21 5.36
N THR A 101 -3.16 0.42 4.52
CA THR A 101 -3.56 0.30 3.11
C THR A 101 -3.21 -1.06 2.53
N THR A 102 -3.87 -1.45 1.44
CA THR A 102 -3.55 -2.67 0.70
C THR A 102 -3.07 -2.29 -0.68
N VAL A 103 -1.87 -2.69 -1.09
CA VAL A 103 -1.30 -2.31 -2.40
C VAL A 103 -0.96 -3.53 -3.24
N SER A 104 -0.91 -3.33 -4.56
CA SER A 104 -0.33 -4.31 -5.47
C SER A 104 1.16 -4.50 -5.19
N GLN A 105 1.69 -5.67 -5.56
CA GLN A 105 3.10 -6.02 -5.39
C GLN A 105 4.02 -4.95 -5.99
N SER A 106 3.70 -4.49 -7.21
CA SER A 106 4.42 -3.44 -7.94
C SER A 106 4.46 -2.08 -7.23
N ARG A 107 3.54 -1.81 -6.31
CA ARG A 107 3.47 -0.53 -5.58
C ARG A 107 4.09 -0.61 -4.20
N LEU A 108 4.45 -1.79 -3.72
CA LEU A 108 4.98 -1.98 -2.37
C LEU A 108 6.22 -1.10 -2.12
N SER A 109 7.17 -1.09 -3.05
CA SER A 109 8.40 -0.31 -2.94
C SER A 109 8.17 1.20 -3.04
N THR A 110 7.27 1.63 -3.92
CA THR A 110 6.84 3.04 -3.97
C THR A 110 6.35 3.52 -2.62
N MET A 111 5.60 2.70 -1.88
CA MET A 111 5.07 3.11 -0.58
C MET A 111 6.19 3.32 0.45
N TYR A 112 7.04 2.32 0.73
CA TYR A 112 8.05 2.49 1.78
C TYR A 112 9.20 3.43 1.38
N ARG A 113 9.36 3.80 0.10
CA ARG A 113 10.30 4.84 -0.34
C ARG A 113 9.77 6.26 -0.14
N ASN A 114 8.46 6.46 -0.22
CA ASN A 114 7.85 7.80 -0.21
C ASN A 114 7.20 8.18 1.13
N PHE A 115 7.04 7.23 2.05
CA PHE A 115 6.36 7.43 3.33
C PHE A 115 7.24 6.95 4.49
N ASP A 116 7.07 7.56 5.65
CA ASP A 116 7.76 7.12 6.86
C ASP A 116 7.35 5.67 7.18
N ALA A 117 8.33 4.79 7.40
CA ALA A 117 8.07 3.40 7.78
C ALA A 117 7.35 3.32 9.14
N LYS A 118 7.57 4.31 10.02
CA LYS A 118 6.87 4.41 11.29
C LYS A 118 5.39 4.71 11.05
N GLY A 119 4.54 3.80 11.50
CA GLY A 119 3.09 3.94 11.38
C GLY A 119 2.55 3.59 9.99
N LEU A 120 3.37 3.05 9.09
CA LEU A 120 2.92 2.58 7.78
C LEU A 120 2.66 1.07 7.82
N TYR A 121 1.40 0.67 7.75
CA TYR A 121 0.99 -0.71 7.58
C TYR A 121 0.51 -0.95 6.15
N ILE A 122 1.22 -1.82 5.44
CA ILE A 122 0.89 -2.21 4.07
C ILE A 122 0.56 -3.69 4.04
N ARG A 123 -0.62 -4.01 3.52
CA ARG A 123 -0.97 -5.38 3.14
C ARG A 123 -0.70 -5.58 1.66
N THR A 124 -0.02 -6.66 1.31
CA THR A 124 0.05 -7.17 -0.05
C THR A 124 0.08 -8.70 0.00
N MET A 125 -0.03 -9.38 -1.13
CA MET A 125 0.01 -10.84 -1.19
C MET A 125 0.98 -11.33 -2.24
N PHE A 126 1.73 -12.37 -1.89
CA PHE A 126 2.60 -13.11 -2.77
C PHE A 126 2.20 -14.58 -2.77
N ARG A 127 2.45 -15.29 -3.88
CA ARG A 127 2.12 -16.72 -3.99
C ARG A 127 3.03 -17.61 -3.15
N ASP A 128 4.24 -17.15 -2.88
CA ASP A 128 5.21 -17.82 -2.04
C ASP A 128 6.19 -16.81 -1.43
N LYS A 129 6.93 -17.27 -0.41
CA LYS A 129 7.90 -16.45 0.33
C LYS A 129 9.01 -15.91 -0.56
N HIS A 130 9.58 -16.73 -1.44
CA HIS A 130 10.70 -16.30 -2.29
C HIS A 130 10.30 -15.11 -3.16
N LEU A 131 9.06 -15.09 -3.64
CA LEU A 131 8.54 -13.95 -4.38
C LEU A 131 8.46 -12.68 -3.53
N ALA A 132 8.01 -12.82 -2.28
CA ALA A 132 7.95 -11.70 -1.35
C ALA A 132 9.34 -11.12 -1.06
N ASP A 133 10.34 -11.99 -0.93
CA ASP A 133 11.72 -11.61 -0.61
C ASP A 133 12.31 -10.63 -1.65
N TYR A 134 11.95 -10.72 -2.94
CA TYR A 134 12.40 -9.75 -3.96
C TYR A 134 11.91 -8.33 -3.67
N TYR A 135 10.65 -8.17 -3.28
CA TYR A 135 10.06 -6.83 -3.10
C TYR A 135 10.39 -6.22 -1.73
N LEU A 136 11.11 -6.95 -0.86
CA LEU A 136 11.59 -6.41 0.42
C LEU A 136 12.61 -5.28 0.19
N PRO A 137 12.72 -4.33 1.13
CA PRO A 137 13.79 -3.33 1.10
C PRO A 137 15.20 -3.96 1.19
N GLU A 138 16.21 -3.22 0.73
CA GLU A 138 17.63 -3.64 0.76
C GLU A 138 18.11 -4.04 2.16
N PHE A 139 17.75 -3.28 3.20
CA PHE A 139 18.15 -3.59 4.58
C PHE A 139 17.53 -4.91 5.12
N MET A 140 16.54 -5.47 4.41
CA MET A 140 15.95 -6.78 4.70
C MET A 140 16.44 -7.87 3.73
N GLY A 141 17.39 -7.56 2.85
CA GLY A 141 17.96 -8.49 1.87
C GLY A 141 17.15 -8.64 0.57
N GLY A 142 16.17 -7.77 0.30
CA GLY A 142 15.51 -7.68 -1.00
C GLY A 142 16.15 -6.61 -1.90
N ASP A 143 15.60 -6.40 -3.09
CA ASP A 143 16.05 -5.37 -4.03
C ASP A 143 14.91 -4.39 -4.38
N ALA A 144 13.88 -4.34 -3.55
CA ALA A 144 12.68 -3.54 -3.77
C ALA A 144 11.94 -3.81 -5.09
N GLY A 145 12.17 -4.99 -5.70
CA GLY A 145 11.65 -5.34 -7.02
C GLY A 145 12.34 -4.60 -8.17
N GLU A 146 13.49 -3.94 -7.95
CA GLU A 146 14.21 -3.21 -8.97
C GLU A 146 14.64 -4.10 -10.13
N THR A 147 15.18 -5.29 -9.86
CA THR A 147 15.55 -6.25 -10.91
C THR A 147 14.36 -6.61 -11.79
N ILE A 148 13.17 -6.75 -11.18
CA ILE A 148 11.94 -7.07 -11.90
C ILE A 148 11.56 -5.91 -12.83
N ASN A 149 11.51 -4.69 -12.29
CA ASN A 149 11.14 -3.50 -13.05
C ASN A 149 12.12 -3.23 -14.19
N LEU A 150 13.42 -3.30 -13.91
CA LEU A 150 14.48 -3.10 -14.90
C LEU A 150 14.39 -4.12 -16.04
N CYS A 151 14.07 -5.39 -15.74
CA CYS A 151 13.90 -6.41 -16.77
C CYS A 151 12.64 -6.20 -17.61
N VAL A 152 11.55 -5.73 -16.99
CA VAL A 152 10.30 -5.38 -17.69
C VAL A 152 10.55 -4.23 -18.67
N GLU A 153 11.21 -3.16 -18.23
CA GLU A 153 11.59 -2.02 -19.08
C GLU A 153 12.56 -2.44 -20.20
N TRP A 154 13.55 -3.28 -19.87
CA TRP A 154 14.46 -3.85 -20.87
C TRP A 154 13.72 -4.67 -21.94
N ALA A 155 12.70 -5.44 -21.54
CA ALA A 155 11.87 -6.21 -22.46
C ALA A 155 11.07 -5.29 -23.39
N GLU A 156 10.46 -4.24 -22.84
CA GLU A 156 9.69 -3.23 -23.58
C GLU A 156 10.55 -2.50 -24.62
N ASN A 157 11.75 -2.07 -24.23
CA ASN A 157 12.70 -1.41 -25.12
C ASN A 157 13.15 -2.30 -26.30
N LYS A 158 13.04 -3.63 -26.15
CA LYS A 158 13.33 -4.62 -27.19
C LYS A 158 12.08 -5.16 -27.88
N SER A 159 10.90 -4.59 -27.60
CA SER A 159 9.61 -5.06 -28.11
C SER A 159 9.36 -6.56 -27.84
N LEU A 160 9.84 -7.04 -26.69
CA LEU A 160 9.68 -8.43 -26.27
C LEU A 160 8.41 -8.60 -25.43
N ASN A 161 7.47 -9.38 -25.93
CA ASN A 161 6.25 -9.72 -25.19
C ASN A 161 6.48 -10.77 -24.09
N ARG A 162 7.69 -11.37 -24.02
CA ARG A 162 8.05 -12.40 -23.06
C ARG A 162 9.57 -12.53 -22.92
N ILE A 163 10.03 -12.81 -21.71
CA ILE A 163 11.40 -13.18 -21.36
C ILE A 163 11.54 -14.70 -21.24
N ASN A 164 12.30 -15.30 -22.16
CA ASN A 164 12.75 -16.69 -22.10
C ASN A 164 14.09 -16.80 -21.34
N LYS A 165 14.67 -18.00 -21.22
CA LYS A 165 15.95 -18.19 -20.52
C LYS A 165 17.10 -17.41 -21.19
N SER A 166 17.23 -17.50 -22.51
CA SER A 166 18.31 -16.84 -23.26
C SER A 166 18.30 -15.33 -23.05
N ASN A 167 17.14 -14.68 -23.22
CA ASN A 167 17.03 -13.23 -23.08
C ASN A 167 17.20 -12.81 -21.62
N PHE A 168 16.77 -13.64 -20.67
CA PHE A 168 17.01 -13.41 -19.24
C PHE A 168 18.51 -13.45 -18.90
N ASP A 169 19.24 -14.45 -19.41
CA ASP A 169 20.67 -14.59 -19.15
C ASP A 169 21.46 -13.41 -19.77
N VAL A 170 21.06 -12.93 -20.96
CA VAL A 170 21.59 -11.70 -21.56
C VAL A 170 21.30 -10.48 -20.68
N PHE A 171 20.05 -10.31 -20.24
CA PHE A 171 19.67 -9.20 -19.36
C PHE A 171 20.49 -9.18 -18.06
N ILE A 172 20.65 -10.33 -17.40
CA ILE A 172 21.43 -10.45 -16.17
C ILE A 172 22.90 -10.08 -16.42
N GLY A 173 23.48 -10.55 -17.52
CA GLY A 173 24.86 -10.24 -17.90
C GLY A 173 25.08 -8.76 -18.22
N ASP A 174 24.24 -8.19 -19.08
CA ASP A 174 24.32 -6.79 -19.53
C ASP A 174 24.20 -5.79 -18.37
N ASN A 175 23.50 -6.15 -17.29
CA ASN A 175 23.24 -5.29 -16.13
C ASN A 175 24.04 -5.71 -14.87
N GLU A 176 24.98 -6.66 -15.01
CA GLU A 176 25.85 -7.16 -13.93
C GLU A 176 25.09 -7.61 -12.65
N ILE A 177 23.87 -8.12 -12.82
CA ILE A 177 22.94 -8.40 -11.70
C ILE A 177 23.39 -9.64 -10.92
N GLN A 178 23.65 -9.44 -9.64
CA GLN A 178 23.99 -10.52 -8.71
C GLN A 178 22.73 -11.14 -8.11
N LEU A 179 22.35 -12.33 -8.59
CA LEU A 179 21.14 -13.00 -8.13
C LEU A 179 21.24 -13.55 -6.70
N GLY A 180 22.44 -13.76 -6.15
CA GLY A 180 22.60 -14.27 -4.77
C GLY A 180 21.81 -15.57 -4.51
N SER A 181 20.94 -15.56 -3.49
CA SER A 181 20.04 -16.70 -3.16
C SER A 181 18.74 -16.72 -3.98
N MET A 182 18.56 -15.83 -4.94
CA MET A 182 17.35 -15.72 -5.74
C MET A 182 17.21 -16.88 -6.71
N ASN A 183 16.00 -17.44 -6.80
CA ASN A 183 15.69 -18.50 -7.77
C ASN A 183 15.42 -17.90 -9.16
N PRO A 184 16.32 -18.10 -10.16
CA PRO A 184 16.22 -17.41 -11.45
C PRO A 184 14.95 -17.76 -12.22
N LYS A 185 14.45 -19.00 -12.07
CA LYS A 185 13.21 -19.46 -12.71
C LYS A 185 11.99 -18.72 -12.14
N LYS A 186 11.93 -18.55 -10.82
CA LYS A 186 10.84 -17.83 -10.14
C LYS A 186 10.85 -16.34 -10.52
N LEU A 187 12.02 -15.72 -10.53
CA LEU A 187 12.19 -14.33 -10.94
C LEU A 187 11.72 -14.10 -12.38
N ARG A 188 12.17 -14.93 -13.32
CA ARG A 188 11.72 -14.87 -14.73
C ARG A 188 10.21 -15.08 -14.87
N GLN A 189 9.60 -15.97 -14.08
CA GLN A 189 8.15 -16.16 -14.09
C GLN A 189 7.41 -14.89 -13.62
N GLU A 190 7.95 -14.20 -12.63
CA GLU A 190 7.36 -12.97 -12.13
C GLU A 190 7.52 -11.80 -13.11
N ILE A 191 8.69 -11.66 -13.74
CA ILE A 191 8.92 -10.67 -14.80
C ILE A 191 7.89 -10.83 -15.92
N ASN A 192 7.70 -12.06 -16.42
CA ASN A 192 6.71 -12.32 -17.47
C ASN A 192 5.28 -11.96 -17.07
N ARG A 193 4.90 -12.16 -15.80
CA ARG A 193 3.57 -11.72 -15.32
C ARG A 193 3.43 -10.21 -15.28
N ASN A 194 4.50 -9.49 -14.98
CA ASN A 194 4.46 -8.02 -14.99
C ASN A 194 4.37 -7.49 -16.42
N ILE A 195 5.04 -8.14 -17.39
CA ILE A 195 4.87 -7.84 -18.82
C ILE A 195 3.43 -8.10 -19.28
N GLU A 196 2.83 -9.24 -18.90
CA GLU A 196 1.43 -9.59 -19.26
C GLU A 196 0.36 -8.67 -18.63
N ARG A 197 0.70 -7.90 -17.58
CA ARG A 197 -0.22 -7.03 -16.84
C ARG A 197 -0.20 -5.57 -17.29
N LYS A 198 0.77 -5.18 -18.11
CA LYS A 198 0.83 -3.86 -18.75
C LYS A 198 0.00 -3.86 -20.02
#